data_AF-A0A379GGH2-F1
#
_entry.id   AF-A0A379GGH2-F1
#
_cell.length_a   1.000
_cell.length_b   1.000
_cell.length_c   1.000
_cell.angle_alpha   90.00
_cell.angle_beta   90.00
_cell.angle_gamma   90.00
#
_symmetry.space_group_name_H-M   'P 1'
#
loop_
_entity.id
_entity.type
_entity.pdbx_description
1 polymer ?
#
loop_
_entity_poly.entity_id
_entity_poly.type
_entity_poly.pdbx_seq_one_letter_code
_entity_poly.pdbx_strand_id
1 'polypeptide(L)' 'MAKIARGERNNNPGNIRHGAKWQGLASTQTDKDFCQFISPEYGIRAIIN' A
#
# COMPACT_ATOMS: atom_id res chain seq x y z
N MET A 1 -7.08 20.73 -8.66
CA MET A 1 -7.47 19.32 -8.43
C MET A 1 -7.05 18.94 -7.02
N ALA A 2 -7.85 18.14 -6.31
CA ALA A 2 -7.50 17.68 -4.97
C ALA A 2 -6.27 16.76 -5.02
N LYS A 3 -5.38 16.88 -4.04
CA LYS A 3 -4.21 16.00 -3.92
C LYS A 3 -4.69 14.61 -3.51
N ILE A 4 -4.37 13.60 -4.31
CA ILE A 4 -4.67 12.18 -4.04
C ILE A 4 -4.13 11.80 -2.66
N ALA A 5 -4.95 11.11 -1.86
CA ALA A 5 -4.56 10.70 -0.51
C ALA A 5 -3.39 9.70 -0.57
N ARG A 6 -2.53 9.65 0.46
CA ARG A 6 -1.40 8.71 0.50
C ARG A 6 -1.84 7.26 0.33
N GLY A 7 -2.94 6.87 1.00
CA GLY A 7 -3.48 5.52 0.91
C GLY A 7 -3.88 5.14 -0.52
N GLU A 8 -4.48 6.06 -1.26
CA GLU A 8 -4.82 5.88 -2.68
C GLU A 8 -3.56 5.80 -3.54
N ARG A 9 -2.61 6.73 -3.38
CA ARG A 9 -1.33 6.73 -4.11
C ARG A 9 -0.51 5.45 -3.88
N ASN A 10 -0.59 4.87 -2.69
CA ASN A 10 0.15 3.68 -2.31
C ASN A 10 -0.64 2.38 -2.50
N ASN A 11 -1.90 2.44 -2.95
CA ASN A 11 -2.80 1.28 -2.94
C ASN A 11 -2.89 0.60 -1.55
N ASN A 12 -2.76 1.39 -0.48
CA ASN A 12 -2.62 0.95 0.91
C ASN A 12 -3.60 1.72 1.83
N PRO A 13 -4.91 1.39 1.80
CA PRO A 13 -5.89 2.06 2.64
C PRO A 13 -5.71 1.74 4.15
N GLY A 14 -5.01 0.66 4.49
CA GLY A 14 -4.79 0.23 5.87
C GLY A 14 -3.64 0.94 6.60
N ASN A 15 -2.92 1.84 5.93
CA ASN A 15 -1.66 2.41 6.45
C ASN A 15 -0.68 1.33 6.94
N ILE A 16 -0.59 0.22 6.20
CA ILE A 16 0.30 -0.90 6.51
C ILE A 16 1.75 -0.45 6.38
N ARG A 17 2.54 -0.64 7.44
CA ARG A 17 3.97 -0.32 7.48
C ARG A 17 4.80 -1.46 6.89
N HIS A 18 6.00 -1.12 6.44
CA HIS A 18 7.00 -2.11 6.02
C HIS A 18 7.32 -3.10 7.15
N GLY A 19 7.67 -4.34 6.78
CA GLY A 19 8.15 -5.36 7.72
C GLY A 19 7.77 -6.78 7.33
N ALA A 20 6.59 -6.96 6.73
CA ALA A 20 6.13 -8.25 6.22
C ALA A 20 6.14 -8.28 4.68
N LYS A 21 6.35 -9.47 4.11
CA LYS A 21 6.30 -9.70 2.66
C LYS A 21 4.88 -10.01 2.21
N TRP A 22 4.04 -8.99 2.15
CA TRP A 22 2.67 -9.12 1.66
C TRP A 22 2.62 -9.51 0.18
N GLN A 23 1.58 -10.24 -0.20
CA GLN A 23 1.32 -10.52 -1.60
C GLN A 23 0.98 -9.22 -2.35
N GLY A 24 1.56 -9.03 -3.53
CA GLY A 24 1.29 -7.88 -4.39
C GLY A 24 1.93 -6.57 -3.93
N LEU A 25 2.97 -6.60 -3.09
CA LEU A 25 3.85 -5.45 -2.92
C LEU A 25 4.41 -5.02 -4.27
N ALA A 26 4.42 -3.71 -4.52
CA ALA A 26 5.08 -3.15 -5.69
C ALA A 26 6.59 -3.41 -5.62
N SER A 27 7.22 -3.69 -6.77
CA SER A 27 8.66 -3.95 -6.85
C SER A 27 9.49 -2.78 -6.35
N THR A 28 9.04 -1.56 -6.62
CA THR A 28 9.64 -0.32 -6.13
C THR A 28 8.81 0.25 -4.99
N GLN A 29 9.44 0.48 -3.85
CA GLN A 29 8.86 1.15 -2.69
C GLN A 29 9.48 2.54 -2.55
N THR A 30 8.71 3.57 -2.89
CA THR A 30 9.07 5.00 -2.82
C THR A 30 8.60 5.68 -1.55
N ASP A 31 7.61 5.09 -0.86
CA ASP A 31 7.15 5.56 0.44
C ASP A 31 8.01 4.93 1.55
N LYS A 32 8.65 5.78 2.36
CA LYS A 32 9.64 5.36 3.35
C LYS A 32 9.05 4.52 4.49
N ASP A 33 7.80 4.80 4.87
CA ASP A 33 7.21 4.25 6.09
C ASP A 33 6.13 3.21 5.79
N PHE A 34 5.48 3.29 4.62
CA PHE A 34 4.30 2.50 4.29
C PHE A 34 4.52 1.64 3.05
N CYS A 35 3.94 0.44 3.07
CA CYS A 35 3.91 -0.42 1.90
C CYS A 35 3.15 0.24 0.74
N GLN A 36 3.62 -0.02 -0.48
CA GLN A 36 2.95 0.27 -1.73
C GLN A 36 2.58 -1.04 -2.41
N PHE A 37 1.34 -1.17 -2.85
CA PHE A 37 0.85 -2.35 -3.54
C PHE A 37 0.69 -2.11 -5.04
N ILE A 38 0.74 -3.18 -5.83
CA ILE A 38 0.54 -3.10 -7.29
C ILE A 38 -0.90 -2.70 -7.66
N SER A 39 -1.86 -2.94 -6.77
CA SER A 39 -3.26 -2.53 -6.94
C SER A 39 -3.98 -2.45 -5.57
N PRO A 40 -5.09 -1.69 -5.46
CA PRO A 40 -5.83 -1.53 -4.19
C PRO A 40 -6.31 -2.85 -3.58
N GLU A 41 -6.65 -3.85 -4.40
CA GLU A 41 -7.14 -5.14 -3.95
C GLU A 41 -6.12 -5.88 -3.08
N TYR A 42 -4.82 -5.72 -3.35
CA TYR A 42 -3.78 -6.30 -2.49
C TYR A 42 -3.66 -5.58 -1.15
N GLY A 43 -3.77 -4.25 -1.14
CA GLY A 43 -3.77 -3.48 0.10
C GLY A 43 -4.99 -3.77 0.97
N ILE A 44 -6.16 -3.96 0.36
CA ILE A 44 -7.39 -4.35 1.08
C ILE A 44 -7.26 -5.77 1.62
N ARG A 45 -6.76 -6.73 0.82
CA ARG A 45 -6.52 -8.11 1.28
C ARG A 45 -5.59 -8.19 2.49
N ALA A 46 -4.61 -7.29 2.59
CA ALA A 46 -3.66 -7.27 3.70
C ALA A 46 -4.23 -6.67 5.01
N ILE A 47 -5.46 -6.13 5.01
CA ILE A 47 -6.16 -5.65 6.22
C ILE A 47 -6.95 -6.77 6.88
N ILE A 48 -7.51 -7.67 6.07
CA ILE A 48 -8.48 -8.69 6.51
C ILE A 48 -7.85 -10.05 6.80
N ASN A 49 -6.59 -10.26 6.39
CA ASN A 49 -5.81 -11.50 6.60
C ASN A 49 -4.68 -11.24 7.59
#